data_AF-A0A1S2N2I2-F1
#
_entry.id   AF-A0A1S2N2I2-F1
#
_cell.length_a   1.000
_cell.length_b   1.000
_cell.length_c   1.000
_cell.angle_alpha   90.00
_cell.angle_beta   90.00
_cell.angle_gamma   90.00
#
_symmetry.space_group_name_H-M   'P 1'
#
loop_
_entity.id
_entity.type
_entity.pdbx_description
1 polymer ?
#
loop_
_entity_poly.entity_id
_entity_poly.type
_entity_poly.pdbx_seq_one_letter_code
_entity_poly.pdbx_strand_id
1 'polypeptide(L)' 'MMLDALEVVAGRETRKLVYDEPDPRVAEIVCSWPGEFDISRALGLGLAVDEDFAEVVRAHARLG' A
#
# COMPACT_ATOMS: atom_id res chain seq x y z
N MET A 1 -5.33 -7.75 0.11
CA MET A 1 -4.98 -6.69 -0.87
C MET A 1 -5.04 -5.32 -0.16
N MET A 2 -4.42 -4.24 -0.67
CA MET A 2 -4.28 -2.95 0.07
C MET A 2 -5.61 -2.38 0.60
N LEU A 3 -6.65 -2.43 -0.23
CA LEU A 3 -7.99 -1.96 0.14
C LEU A 3 -8.67 -2.84 1.20
N ASP A 4 -8.36 -4.14 1.25
CA ASP A 4 -8.87 -5.03 2.30
C ASP A 4 -8.23 -4.69 3.64
N ALA A 5 -6.93 -4.40 3.65
CA ALA A 5 -6.22 -3.98 4.85
C ALA A 5 -6.78 -2.66 5.43
N LEU A 6 -7.18 -1.73 4.55
CA LEU A 6 -7.89 -0.53 4.96
C LEU A 6 -9.24 -0.86 5.64
N GLU A 7 -10.01 -1.79 5.07
CA GLU A 7 -11.28 -2.22 5.68
C GLU A 7 -11.06 -2.92 7.03
N VAL A 8 -10.03 -3.75 7.16
CA VAL A 8 -9.68 -4.44 8.42
C VAL A 8 -9.35 -3.44 9.52
N VAL A 9 -8.61 -2.37 9.22
CA VAL A 9 -8.12 -1.42 10.22
C VAL A 9 -9.12 -0.29 10.50
N ALA A 10 -9.77 0.25 9.46
CA ALA A 10 -10.63 1.44 9.56
C ALA A 10 -12.13 1.14 9.38
N GLY A 11 -12.50 -0.11 9.07
CA GLY A 11 -13.88 -0.55 8.92
C GLY A 11 -14.48 -0.28 7.53
N ARG A 12 -15.67 -0.86 7.31
CA ARG A 12 -16.39 -0.80 6.02
C ARG A 12 -16.79 0.62 5.61
N GLU A 13 -17.14 1.49 6.57
CA GLU A 13 -17.58 2.85 6.23
C GLU A 13 -16.45 3.68 5.62
N THR A 14 -15.22 3.58 6.14
CA THR A 14 -14.04 4.21 5.52
C THR A 14 -13.73 3.60 4.17
N ARG A 15 -13.81 2.27 4.03
CA ARG A 15 -13.58 1.59 2.74
C ARG A 15 -14.52 2.08 1.64
N LYS A 16 -15.77 2.43 1.95
CA LYS A 16 -16.77 2.95 0.98
C LYS A 16 -16.40 4.30 0.37
N LEU A 17 -15.46 5.04 0.97
CA LEU A 17 -15.01 6.34 0.42
C LEU A 17 -14.10 6.19 -0.80
N VAL A 18 -13.54 5.00 -1.03
CA VAL A 18 -12.63 4.72 -2.15
C VAL A 18 -13.38 4.03 -3.27
N TYR A 19 -13.31 4.59 -4.48
CA TYR A 19 -13.92 4.07 -5.70
C TYR A 19 -12.92 4.05 -6.85
N ASP A 20 -13.17 3.18 -7.83
CA ASP A 20 -12.32 3.07 -9.00
C ASP A 20 -12.68 4.15 -10.02
N GLU A 21 -11.72 5.01 -10.34
CA GLU A 21 -11.82 6.01 -11.41
C GLU A 21 -10.57 5.91 -12.30
N PRO A 22 -10.65 5.21 -13.45
CA PRO A 22 -9.51 5.02 -14.32
C PRO A 22 -9.06 6.32 -14.98
N ASP A 23 -7.81 6.72 -14.73
CA ASP A 23 -7.15 7.83 -15.42
C ASP A 23 -6.04 7.29 -16.33
N PRO A 24 -6.14 7.44 -17.67
CA PRO A 24 -5.13 6.98 -18.61
C PRO A 24 -3.74 7.58 -18.37
N ARG A 25 -3.65 8.82 -17.90
CA ARG A 25 -2.38 9.50 -17.62
C ARG A 25 -1.71 8.94 -16.37
N VAL A 26 -2.50 8.62 -15.35
CA VAL A 26 -2.00 7.92 -14.15
C VAL A 26 -1.53 6.52 -14.53
N ALA A 27 -2.32 5.79 -15.32
CA ALA A 27 -1.97 4.45 -15.77
C ALA A 27 -0.66 4.44 -16.57
N GLU A 28 -0.45 5.38 -17.49
CA GLU A 28 0.81 5.50 -18.26
C GLU A 28 2.04 5.63 -17.35
N ILE A 29 1.93 6.43 -16.28
CA ILE A 29 3.02 6.62 -15.32
C ILE A 29 3.22 5.35 -14.48
N VAL A 30 2.17 4.84 -13.84
CA VAL A 30 2.26 3.74 -12.88
C VAL A 30 2.64 2.43 -13.57
N CYS A 31 2.11 2.16 -14.76
CA CYS A 31 2.45 0.96 -15.53
C CYS A 31 3.88 0.97 -16.08
N SER A 32 4.57 2.11 -16.06
CA SER A 32 6.00 2.18 -16.40
C SER A 32 6.92 1.74 -15.26
N TRP A 33 6.40 1.61 -14.04
CA TRP A 33 7.19 1.24 -12.87
C TRP A 33 7.42 -0.28 -12.79
N PRO A 34 8.57 -0.75 -12.26
CA PRO A 34 8.77 -2.16 -11.96
C PRO A 34 7.73 -2.66 -10.95
N GLY A 35 7.07 -3.78 -11.26
CA GLY A 35 6.11 -4.41 -10.33
C GLY A 35 6.79 -5.05 -9.12
N GLU A 36 8.06 -5.42 -9.24
CA GLU A 36 8.89 -5.97 -8.17
C GLU A 36 10.30 -5.37 -8.22
N PHE A 37 10.89 -5.15 -7.05
CA PHE A 37 12.25 -4.65 -6.89
C PHE A 37 13.13 -5.73 -6.26
N ASP A 38 14.37 -5.86 -6.75
CA ASP A 38 15.39 -6.62 -6.03
C ASP A 38 15.83 -5.83 -4.80
N ILE A 39 15.33 -6.25 -3.64
CA ILE A 39 15.64 -5.62 -2.34
C ILE A 39 16.74 -6.37 -1.58
N SER A 40 17.44 -7.32 -2.19
CA SER A 40 18.43 -8.19 -1.52
C SER A 40 19.51 -7.40 -0.79
N ARG A 41 19.97 -6.29 -1.38
CA ARG A 41 20.97 -5.42 -0.77
C ARG A 41 20.45 -4.74 0.50
N ALA A 42 19.20 -4.27 0.51
CA ALA A 42 18.61 -3.61 1.67
C ALA A 42 18.46 -4.60 2.85
N LEU A 43 17.99 -5.82 2.55
CA LEU A 43 17.91 -6.90 3.53
C LEU A 43 19.29 -7.26 4.09
N GLY A 44 20.31 -7.34 3.22
CA GLY A 44 21.70 -7.59 3.62
C GLY A 44 22.30 -6.49 4.53
N LEU A 45 21.73 -5.29 4.51
CA LEU A 45 22.10 -4.18 5.40
C LEU A 45 21.27 -4.13 6.69
N GLY A 46 20.35 -5.09 6.90
CA GLY A 46 19.51 -5.16 8.09
C GLY A 46 18.24 -4.31 8.05
N LEU A 47 17.84 -3.78 6.89
CA LEU A 47 16.51 -3.19 6.74
C LEU A 47 15.45 -4.31 6.82
N ALA A 48 14.35 -4.03 7.50
CA ALA A 48 13.20 -4.92 7.62
C ALA A 48 12.06 -4.48 6.68
N VAL A 49 11.24 -5.44 6.28
CA VAL A 49 9.99 -5.23 5.55
C VAL A 49 8.82 -5.37 6.51
N ASP A 50 7.78 -4.57 6.29
CA ASP A 50 6.50 -4.76 6.97
C ASP A 50 5.91 -6.14 6.61
N GLU A 51 5.32 -6.83 7.59
CA GLU A 51 4.76 -8.17 7.39
C GLU A 51 3.51 -8.14 6.49
N ASP A 52 2.69 -7.10 6.64
CA ASP A 52 1.50 -6.89 5.85
C ASP A 52 1.17 -5.40 5.68
N PHE A 53 0.26 -5.10 4.76
CA PHE A 53 -0.18 -3.73 4.52
C PHE A 53 -1.04 -3.15 5.65
N ALA A 54 -1.64 -3.99 6.50
CA ALA A 54 -2.44 -3.53 7.64
C ALA A 54 -1.55 -2.91 8.73
N GLU A 55 -0.30 -3.37 8.89
CA GLU A 55 0.73 -2.73 9.71
C GLU A 55 0.93 -1.26 9.29
N VAL A 56 1.08 -1.02 7.99
CA VAL A 56 1.27 0.32 7.40
C VAL A 56 0.06 1.22 7.69
N VAL A 57 -1.16 0.71 7.48
CA VAL A 57 -2.39 1.46 7.78
C VAL A 57 -2.51 1.76 9.28
N ARG A 58 -2.19 0.80 10.16
CA ARG A 58 -2.17 0.98 11.62
C ARG A 58 -1.13 2.02 12.04
N ALA A 59 0.05 2.02 11.42
CA ALA A 59 1.10 3.00 11.70
C ALA A 59 0.63 4.43 11.37
N HIS A 60 -0.01 4.63 10.20
CA HIS A 60 -0.57 5.92 9.83
C HIS A 60 -1.71 6.36 10.75
N ALA A 61 -2.63 5.46 11.10
CA ALA A 61 -3.78 5.77 11.95
C ALA A 61 -3.40 6.24 13.37
N ARG A 62 -2.19 5.95 13.85
CA ARG A 62 -1.67 6.42 15.13
C ARG A 62 -1.12 7.85 15.09
N LEU A 63 -0.94 8.42 13.89
CA LEU A 63 -0.41 9.78 13.71
C LEU A 63 -1.50 10.86 13.76
N GLY A 64 -2.78 10.48 13.67
CA GLY A 64 -3.93 11.37 13.83
C GLY A 64 -4.50 11.30 15.24
#